data_AF-A0A1H5A7S8-F1
#
_entry.id   AF-A0A1H5A7S8-F1
#
_cell.length_a   1.000
_cell.length_b   1.000
_cell.length_c   1.000
_cell.angle_alpha   90.00
_cell.angle_beta   90.00
_cell.angle_gamma   90.00
#
_symmetry.space_group_name_H-M   'P 1'
#
loop_
_entity.id
_entity.type
_entity.pdbx_description
1 polymer ?
#
loop_
_entity_poly.entity_id
_entity_poly.type
_entity_poly.pdbx_seq_one_letter_code
_entity_poly.pdbx_strand_id
1 'polypeptide(L)'
;MVKSSVSRAYAKAGLPLWVTPCEAHHLLRIRNFAVNVADELADWIARRLSMNFAAGFLGLKAVPVRETDVVRQLLKMGYCQANAQEIGGLICELQPGLYQKGCQRRSMVDFPA
;
A
#
# COMPACT_ATOMS: atom_id res chain seq x y z
N MET A 1 -9.79 -14.92 -7.20
CA MET A 1 -9.63 -13.63 -6.49
C MET A 1 -9.48 -13.89 -5.00
N VAL A 2 -8.28 -13.78 -4.45
CA VAL A 2 -8.06 -13.85 -3.00
C VAL A 2 -8.61 -12.57 -2.39
N LYS A 3 -9.72 -12.66 -1.64
CA LYS A 3 -10.24 -11.53 -0.86
C LYS A 3 -9.28 -11.30 0.32
N SER A 4 -8.35 -10.36 0.15
CA SER A 4 -7.40 -9.97 1.19
C SER A 4 -8.11 -9.59 2.50
N SER A 5 -7.44 -9.89 3.62
CA SER A 5 -7.88 -9.46 4.96
C SER A 5 -8.16 -7.96 5.03
N VAL A 6 -7.41 -7.15 4.27
CA VAL A 6 -7.55 -5.70 4.20
C VAL A 6 -8.88 -5.30 3.57
N SER A 7 -9.23 -5.89 2.43
CA SER A 7 -10.49 -5.58 1.73
C SER A 7 -11.71 -5.82 2.62
N ARG A 8 -11.70 -6.90 3.42
CA ARG A 8 -12.79 -7.19 4.37
C ARG A 8 -12.85 -6.19 5.53
N ALA A 9 -11.71 -5.77 6.05
CA ALA A 9 -11.65 -4.81 7.16
C ALA A 9 -12.19 -3.43 6.76
N TYR A 10 -11.81 -2.94 5.58
CA TYR A 10 -12.27 -1.63 5.06
C TYR A 10 -13.76 -1.64 4.74
N ALA A 11 -14.25 -2.70 4.08
CA ALA A 11 -15.68 -2.87 3.81
C ALA A 11 -16.53 -2.84 5.08
N LYS A 12 -16.07 -3.51 6.16
CA LYS A 12 -16.77 -3.50 7.46
C LYS A 12 -16.78 -2.12 8.12
N ALA A 13 -15.75 -1.31 7.90
CA ALA A 13 -15.64 0.05 8.44
C ALA A 13 -16.38 1.10 7.59
N GLY A 14 -17.01 0.71 6.47
CA GLY A 14 -17.63 1.66 5.54
C GLY A 14 -16.62 2.55 4.81
N LEU A 15 -15.33 2.18 4.81
CA LEU A 15 -14.28 2.97 4.18
C LEU A 15 -13.98 2.40 2.78
N PRO A 16 -13.90 3.25 1.74
CA PRO A 16 -13.52 2.79 0.41
C PRO A 16 -12.05 2.35 0.42
N LEU A 17 -11.75 1.31 -0.36
CA LEU A 17 -10.38 0.81 -0.51
C LEU A 17 -9.70 1.54 -1.68
N TRP A 18 -8.94 2.58 -1.36
CA TRP A 18 -8.29 3.41 -2.39
C TRP A 18 -7.11 2.73 -3.09
N VAL A 19 -6.46 1.76 -2.44
CA VAL A 19 -5.40 0.91 -3.03
C VAL A 19 -5.67 -0.55 -2.65
N THR A 20 -5.88 -1.40 -3.64
CA THR A 20 -6.06 -2.84 -3.44
C THR A 20 -4.72 -3.59 -3.43
N PRO A 21 -4.62 -4.74 -2.75
CA PRO A 21 -3.46 -5.63 -2.88
C PRO A 21 -3.20 -6.06 -4.32
N CYS A 22 -4.25 -6.27 -5.14
CA CYS A 22 -4.07 -6.60 -6.56
C CYS A 22 -3.35 -5.49 -7.33
N GLU A 23 -3.65 -4.22 -7.04
CA GLU A 23 -2.99 -3.08 -7.67
C GLU A 23 -1.56 -2.89 -7.18
N ALA A 24 -1.32 -3.07 -5.88
CA ALA A 24 0.02 -3.07 -5.32
C ALA A 24 0.87 -4.19 -5.95
N HIS A 25 0.32 -5.40 -6.05
CA HIS A 25 0.96 -6.53 -6.72
C HIS A 25 1.27 -6.22 -8.18
N HIS A 26 0.30 -5.69 -8.93
CA HIS A 26 0.51 -5.35 -10.34
C HIS A 26 1.64 -4.34 -10.55
N LEU A 27 1.74 -3.31 -9.70
CA LEU A 27 2.83 -2.34 -9.78
C LEU A 27 4.19 -2.93 -9.43
N LEU A 28 4.26 -3.81 -8.42
CA LEU A 28 5.48 -4.53 -8.09
C LEU A 28 5.93 -5.42 -9.27
N ARG A 29 4.98 -6.07 -9.95
CA ARG A 29 5.27 -6.89 -11.14
C ARG A 29 5.75 -6.07 -12.33
N ILE A 30 5.25 -4.85 -12.55
CA ILE A 30 5.77 -3.93 -13.59
C ILE A 30 7.25 -3.58 -13.35
N ARG A 31 7.66 -3.51 -12.08
CA ARG A 31 9.08 -3.28 -11.69
C ARG A 31 9.91 -4.57 -11.62
N ASN A 32 9.41 -5.67 -12.18
CA ASN A 32 10.11 -6.97 -12.24
C ASN A 32 10.45 -7.60 -10.88
N PHE A 33 9.72 -7.26 -9.81
CA PHE A 33 9.86 -7.97 -8.53
C PHE A 33 9.50 -9.44 -8.71
N ALA A 34 10.27 -10.34 -8.07
CA ALA A 34 9.93 -11.77 -8.04
C ALA A 34 8.51 -11.98 -7.49
N VAL A 35 7.78 -12.98 -8.02
CA VAL A 35 6.33 -13.15 -7.74
C VAL A 35 6.05 -13.31 -6.24
N ASN A 36 6.84 -14.14 -5.55
CA ASN A 36 6.74 -14.34 -4.11
C ASN A 36 6.96 -13.05 -3.32
N VAL A 37 7.95 -12.24 -3.72
CA VAL A 37 8.23 -10.94 -3.10
C VAL A 37 7.08 -9.96 -3.36
N ALA A 38 6.52 -9.98 -4.58
CA ALA A 38 5.39 -9.14 -4.96
C ALA A 38 4.12 -9.49 -4.17
N ASP A 39 3.82 -10.78 -4.00
CA ASP A 39 2.68 -11.27 -3.22
C ASP A 39 2.77 -10.83 -1.75
N GLU A 40 3.93 -11.04 -1.14
CA GLU A 40 4.18 -10.69 0.26
C GLU A 40 4.10 -9.18 0.52
N LEU A 41 4.68 -8.37 -0.38
CA LEU A 41 4.70 -6.92 -0.25
C LEU A 41 3.36 -6.27 -0.60
N ALA A 42 2.61 -6.83 -1.53
CA ALA A 42 1.36 -6.26 -2.01
C ALA A 42 0.35 -6.04 -0.88
N ASP A 43 0.17 -7.04 -0.01
CA ASP A 43 -0.77 -6.95 1.12
C ASP A 43 -0.31 -5.91 2.15
N TRP A 44 1.00 -5.83 2.42
CA TRP A 44 1.56 -4.84 3.34
C TRP A 44 1.43 -3.40 2.81
N ILE A 45 1.82 -3.16 1.55
CA ILE A 45 1.71 -1.86 0.89
C ILE A 45 0.26 -1.40 0.83
N ALA A 46 -0.65 -2.28 0.40
CA ALA A 46 -2.06 -1.96 0.31
C ALA A 46 -2.65 -1.61 1.68
N ARG A 47 -2.28 -2.35 2.74
CA ARG A 47 -2.69 -2.01 4.11
C ARG A 47 -2.18 -0.64 4.53
N ARG A 48 -0.88 -0.38 4.32
CA ARG A 48 -0.23 0.85 4.77
C ARG A 48 -0.79 2.09 4.06
N LEU A 49 -0.96 2.00 2.75
CA LEU A 49 -1.54 3.08 1.96
C LEU A 49 -3.01 3.28 2.26
N SER A 50 -3.79 2.20 2.37
CA SER A 50 -5.20 2.32 2.75
C SER A 50 -5.36 3.00 4.11
N MET A 51 -4.50 2.69 5.10
CA MET A 51 -4.52 3.37 6.41
C MET A 51 -4.20 4.86 6.28
N ASN A 52 -3.28 5.20 5.39
CA ASN A 52 -2.93 6.58 5.13
C ASN A 52 -4.11 7.37 4.54
N PHE A 53 -4.85 6.75 3.62
CA PHE A 53 -6.07 7.33 3.07
C PHE A 53 -7.20 7.41 4.09
N ALA A 54 -7.40 6.37 4.91
CA ALA A 54 -8.38 6.38 5.99
C ALA A 54 -8.11 7.49 7.01
N ALA A 55 -6.83 7.72 7.36
CA ALA A 55 -6.45 8.85 8.20
C ALA A 55 -6.89 10.18 7.57
N GLY A 56 -6.60 10.38 6.28
CA GLY A 56 -7.04 11.58 5.55
C GLY A 56 -8.56 11.73 5.44
N PHE A 57 -9.30 10.62 5.34
CA PHE A 57 -10.77 10.62 5.37
C PHE A 57 -11.33 11.07 6.72
N LEU A 58 -10.68 10.67 7.81
CA LEU A 58 -11.09 11.01 9.18
C LEU A 58 -10.56 12.39 9.64
N GLY A 59 -9.95 13.18 8.74
CA GLY A 59 -9.34 14.48 9.10
C GLY A 59 -8.06 14.35 9.95
N LEU A 60 -7.50 13.14 10.04
CA LEU A 60 -6.27 12.85 10.78
C LEU A 60 -5.04 13.03 9.90
N LYS A 61 -3.89 13.28 10.53
CA LYS A 61 -2.62 13.42 9.82
C LYS A 61 -2.20 12.08 9.21
N ALA A 62 -2.15 12.05 7.88
CA ALA A 62 -1.54 11.00 7.08
C ALA A 62 -0.09 10.71 7.52
N VAL A 63 0.25 9.43 7.73
CA VAL A 63 1.62 9.00 8.06
C VAL A 63 2.28 8.51 6.77
N PRO A 64 3.31 9.20 6.25
CA PRO A 64 3.97 8.77 5.02
C PRO A 64 4.68 7.43 5.23
N VAL A 65 4.70 6.61 4.18
CA VAL A 65 5.52 5.39 4.16
C VAL A 65 6.96 5.81 3.98
N ARG A 66 7.80 5.57 4.98
CA ARG A 66 9.24 5.84 4.90
C ARG A 66 9.97 4.58 4.47
N GLU A 67 11.09 4.75 3.77
CA GLU A 67 11.97 3.64 3.38
C GLU A 67 12.32 2.77 4.59
N THR A 68 12.63 3.40 5.73
CA THR A 68 12.96 2.71 6.98
C THR A 68 11.84 1.81 7.52
N ASP A 69 10.57 2.14 7.24
CA ASP A 69 9.44 1.29 7.60
C ASP A 69 9.38 0.04 6.71
N VAL A 70 9.66 0.20 5.42
CA VAL A 70 9.71 -0.88 4.43
C VAL A 70 10.86 -1.83 4.74
N VAL A 71 12.06 -1.28 4.96
CA VAL A 71 13.26 -2.04 5.32
C VAL A 71 13.01 -2.84 6.60
N ARG A 72 12.47 -2.21 7.65
CA ARG A 72 12.15 -2.89 8.91
C ARG A 72 11.16 -4.04 8.70
N GLN A 73 10.17 -3.87 7.82
CA GLN A 73 9.21 -4.92 7.51
C GLN A 73 9.88 -6.10 6.80
N LEU A 74 10.71 -5.84 5.79
CA LEU A 74 11.41 -6.86 5.02
C LEU A 74 12.40 -7.65 5.87
N LEU A 75 13.12 -6.99 6.77
CA LEU A 75 14.00 -7.67 7.73
C LEU A 75 13.22 -8.63 8.63
N LYS A 76 12.02 -8.25 9.09
CA LYS A 76 11.15 -9.16 9.87
C LYS A 76 10.66 -10.37 9.07
N MET A 77 10.63 -10.25 7.75
CA MET A 77 10.25 -11.32 6.83
C MET A 77 11.44 -12.19 6.40
N GLY A 78 12.65 -11.92 6.92
CA GLY A 78 13.85 -12.72 6.68
C GLY A 78 14.66 -12.29 5.47
N TYR A 79 14.36 -11.14 4.86
CA TYR A 79 15.19 -10.59 3.79
C TYR A 79 16.53 -10.11 4.35
N CYS A 80 17.61 -10.26 3.58
CA CYS A 80 18.89 -9.69 3.96
C CYS A 80 18.86 -8.16 3.86
N GLN A 81 19.74 -7.49 4.60
CA GLN A 81 19.78 -6.03 4.71
C GLN A 81 19.89 -5.32 3.34
N ALA A 82 20.76 -5.82 2.45
CA ALA A 82 20.98 -5.22 1.14
C ALA A 82 19.70 -5.24 0.28
N ASN A 83 19.05 -6.41 0.18
CA ASN A 83 17.79 -6.56 -0.54
C ASN A 83 16.68 -5.72 0.09
N ALA A 84 16.63 -5.65 1.43
CA ALA A 84 15.62 -4.84 2.13
C ALA A 84 15.77 -3.34 1.81
N GLN A 85 17.00 -2.84 1.72
CA GLN A 85 17.30 -1.44 1.36
C GLN A 85 16.93 -1.14 -0.10
N GLU A 86 17.33 -2.01 -1.03
CA GLU A 86 17.02 -1.85 -2.45
C GLU A 86 15.50 -1.83 -2.69
N ILE A 87 14.78 -2.80 -2.13
CA ILE A 87 13.31 -2.85 -2.20
C ILE A 87 12.69 -1.64 -1.49
N GLY A 88 13.25 -1.20 -0.37
CA GLY A 88 12.82 -0.02 0.36
C GLY A 88 12.81 1.24 -0.51
N GLY A 89 13.92 1.50 -1.20
CA GLY A 89 14.04 2.62 -2.13
C GLY A 89 13.01 2.55 -3.26
N LEU A 90 12.88 1.38 -3.90
CA LEU A 90 11.93 1.15 -5.00
C LEU A 90 10.47 1.36 -4.57
N ILE A 91 10.09 0.95 -3.35
CA ILE A 91 8.73 1.19 -2.83
C ILE A 91 8.47 2.67 -2.59
N CYS A 92 9.46 3.41 -2.08
CA CYS A 92 9.33 4.86 -1.90
C CYS A 92 9.17 5.60 -3.24
N GLU A 93 9.79 5.13 -4.32
CA GLU A 93 9.56 5.67 -5.67
C GLU A 93 8.16 5.38 -6.23
N LEU A 94 7.59 4.21 -5.91
CA LEU A 94 6.27 3.80 -6.38
C LEU A 94 5.13 4.44 -5.58
N GLN A 95 5.39 4.81 -4.33
CA GLN A 95 4.40 5.34 -3.40
C GLN A 95 3.62 6.56 -3.95
N PRO A 96 4.25 7.57 -4.59
CA PRO A 96 3.53 8.73 -5.13
C PRO A 96 2.49 8.35 -6.19
N GLY A 97 2.79 7.39 -7.08
CA GLY A 97 1.86 6.95 -8.12
C GLY A 97 0.64 6.22 -7.53
N LEU A 98 0.87 5.39 -6.52
CA LEU A 98 -0.22 4.74 -5.76
C LEU A 98 -1.04 5.75 -4.96
N TYR A 99 -0.37 6.74 -4.37
CA TYR A 99 -1.01 7.82 -3.64
C TYR A 99 -1.91 8.66 -4.56
N GLN A 100 -1.40 9.04 -5.73
CA GLN A 100 -2.15 9.80 -6.73
C GLN A 100 -3.42 9.08 -7.19
N LYS A 101 -3.34 7.76 -7.46
CA LYS A 101 -4.52 6.96 -7.82
C LYS A 101 -5.58 6.95 -6.71
N GLY A 102 -5.16 6.84 -5.46
CA GLY A 102 -6.11 6.89 -4.34
C GLY A 102 -6.71 8.28 -4.14
N CYS A 103 -5.94 9.36 -4.35
CA CYS A 103 -6.47 10.73 -4.37
C CYS A 103 -7.50 10.94 -5.49
N GLN A 104 -7.25 10.44 -6.70
CA GLN A 104 -8.20 10.49 -7.82
C GLN A 104 -9.52 9.78 -7.49
N ARG A 105 -9.43 8.60 -6.87
CA ARG A 105 -10.62 7.88 -6.39
C ARG A 105 -11.36 8.66 -5.32
N ARG A 106 -10.65 9.29 -4.38
CA ARG A 106 -11.26 10.18 -3.38
C ARG A 106 -12.02 11.34 -4.03
N SER A 107 -11.48 11.96 -5.08
CA SER A 107 -12.17 13.05 -5.79
C SER A 107 -13.38 12.59 -6.62
N MET A 108 -13.50 11.29 -6.89
CA MET A 108 -14.64 10.71 -7.62
C MET A 108 -15.76 10.20 -6.71
N VAL A 109 -15.50 10.08 -5.41
CA VAL A 109 -16.56 9.78 -4.43
C VAL A 109 -17.21 11.11 -4.11
N ASP A 110 -18.35 11.41 -4.75
CA ASP A 110 -19.22 12.51 -4.32
C ASP A 110 -19.64 12.21 -2.88
N PHE A 111 -19.24 13.10 -1.98
CA PHE A 111 -19.68 13.05 -0.61
C PHE A 111 -21.05 13.72 -0.54
N PRO A 112 -22.13 13.02 -0.11
CA PRO A 112 -23.30 13.73 0.36
C PRO A 112 -22.87 14.58 1.56
N ALA A 113 -23.22 15.86 1.51
CA ALA A 113 -23.00 16.84 2.58
C ALA A 113 -23.63 16.38 3.90
#